data_AF-A0A351LZY7-F1
#
_entry.id   AF-A0A351LZY7-F1
#
_cell.length_a   1.000
_cell.length_b   1.000
_cell.length_c   1.000
_cell.angle_alpha   90.00
_cell.angle_beta   90.00
_cell.angle_gamma   90.00
#
_symmetry.space_group_name_H-M   'P 1'
#
loop_
_entity.id
_entity.type
_entity.pdbx_description
1 polymer ?
#
loop_
_entity_poly.entity_id
_entity_poly.type
_entity_poly.pdbx_seq_one_letter_code
_entity_poly.pdbx_strand_id
1 'polypeptide(L)'
;MRKYEPLQQYLAAAREHVVTLRFAEIERIIGDHLPPSAHEYDQWWANDSGRSGRQCHAWLEAGYRSEALDRLAGIVTFCRN
;
A
#
# COMPACT_ATOMS: atom_id res chain seq x y z
N MET A 1 2.97 17.66 0.84
CA MET A 1 3.11 16.41 0.07
C MET A 1 2.60 15.27 0.93
N ARG A 2 1.77 14.37 0.40
CA ARG A 2 1.29 13.21 1.15
C ARG A 2 2.40 12.16 1.15
N LYS A 3 2.74 11.59 2.32
CA LYS A 3 3.82 10.59 2.48
C LYS A 3 3.73 9.41 1.50
N TYR A 4 2.51 9.01 1.11
CA TYR A 4 2.26 7.85 0.24
C TYR A 4 1.92 8.20 -1.22
N GLU A 5 2.06 9.47 -1.61
CA GLU A 5 1.84 9.92 -3.00
C GLU A 5 2.71 9.19 -4.04
N PRO A 6 4.00 8.88 -3.77
CA PRO A 6 4.80 8.09 -4.71
C PRO A 6 4.26 6.68 -4.93
N LEU A 7 3.72 6.05 -3.88
CA LEU A 7 3.10 4.73 -3.97
C LEU A 7 1.83 4.77 -4.85
N GLN A 8 1.03 5.82 -4.70
CA GLN A 8 -0.14 6.05 -5.56
C GLN A 8 0.26 6.16 -7.02
N GLN A 9 1.26 6.98 -7.33
CA GLN A 9 1.75 7.18 -8.70
C GLN A 9 2.30 5.88 -9.29
N TYR A 10 3.06 5.11 -8.50
CA TYR A 10 3.58 3.81 -8.89
C TYR A 10 2.46 2.84 -9.28
N LEU A 11 1.45 2.69 -8.42
CA LEU A 11 0.32 1.82 -8.68
C LEU A 11 -0.53 2.31 -9.87
N ALA A 12 -0.76 3.62 -9.98
CA ALA A 12 -1.51 4.19 -11.10
C ALA A 12 -0.80 4.01 -12.45
N ALA A 13 0.54 3.96 -12.46
CA ALA A 13 1.34 3.67 -13.64
C ALA A 13 1.45 2.16 -13.95
N ALA A 14 1.19 1.29 -12.96
CA ALA A 14 1.18 -0.15 -13.16
C ALA A 14 0.05 -0.56 -14.13
N ARG A 15 0.38 -1.45 -15.07
CA ARG A 15 -0.56 -1.92 -16.11
C ARG A 15 -1.18 -3.25 -15.74
N GLU A 16 -0.60 -3.92 -14.75
CA GLU A 16 -1.01 -5.21 -14.24
C GLU A 16 -2.31 -5.10 -13.43
N HIS A 17 -3.15 -6.13 -13.50
CA HIS A 17 -4.34 -6.22 -12.66
C HIS A 17 -3.99 -6.55 -11.21
N VAL A 18 -2.85 -7.20 -10.98
CA VAL A 18 -2.38 -7.64 -9.67
C VAL A 18 -0.94 -7.18 -9.52
N VAL A 19 -0.68 -6.42 -8.45
CA VAL A 19 0.64 -5.88 -8.12
C VAL A 19 1.02 -6.33 -6.73
N THR A 20 2.06 -7.15 -6.64
CA THR A 20 2.60 -7.64 -5.36
C THR A 20 3.89 -6.88 -5.04
N LEU A 21 3.93 -6.27 -3.85
CA LEU A 21 5.07 -5.49 -3.39
C LEU A 21 5.50 -5.95 -2.01
N ARG A 22 6.81 -6.00 -1.78
CA ARG A 22 7.40 -6.12 -0.45
C ARG A 22 7.31 -4.78 0.28
N PHE A 23 7.23 -4.83 1.60
CA PHE A 23 7.29 -3.65 2.46
C PHE A 23 8.53 -2.81 2.17
N ALA A 24 9.70 -3.45 2.00
CA ALA A 24 10.94 -2.78 1.62
C ALA A 24 10.88 -2.10 0.24
N GLU A 25 10.10 -2.62 -0.71
CA GLU A 25 9.91 -1.98 -2.01
C GLU A 25 9.00 -0.75 -1.87
N ILE A 26 7.95 -0.87 -1.06
CA ILE A 26 7.07 0.26 -0.73
C ILE A 26 7.85 1.38 -0.04
N GLU A 27 8.72 1.05 0.92
CA GLU A 27 9.60 2.02 1.59
C GLU A 27 10.52 2.75 0.60
N ARG A 28 11.09 2.01 -0.36
CA ARG A 28 11.92 2.61 -1.43
C ARG A 28 11.10 3.52 -2.34
N ILE A 29 9.86 3.14 -2.66
CA ILE A 29 8.98 3.95 -3.50
C ILE A 29 8.60 5.25 -2.79
N ILE A 30 8.22 5.18 -1.51
CA ILE A 30 7.83 6.37 -0.73
C ILE A 30 9.04 7.19 -0.25
N GLY A 31 10.26 6.62 -0.31
CA GLY A 31 11.49 7.25 0.15
C GLY A 31 11.58 7.41 1.67
N ASP A 32 10.82 6.60 2.42
CA ASP A 32 10.70 6.66 3.88
C ASP A 32 10.31 5.28 4.42
N HIS A 33 10.45 5.09 5.72
CA HIS A 33 10.10 3.84 6.39
C HIS A 33 8.59 3.72 6.64
N LEU A 34 8.11 2.48 6.53
CA LEU A 34 6.76 2.14 6.95
C LEU A 34 6.68 2.22 8.49
N PRO A 35 5.57 2.72 9.04
CA PRO A 35 5.41 2.76 10.49
C PRO A 35 5.35 1.33 11.05
N PRO A 36 5.73 1.10 12.32
CA PRO A 36 5.62 -0.22 12.97
C PRO A 36 4.22 -0.83 12.82
N SER A 37 3.18 -0.01 12.81
CA SER A 37 1.80 -0.46 12.63
C SER A 37 1.54 -1.18 11.30
N ALA A 38 2.29 -0.88 10.24
CA ALA A 38 2.20 -1.60 8.96
C ALA A 38 2.70 -3.05 9.07
N HIS A 39 3.58 -3.32 10.04
CA HIS A 39 4.12 -4.66 10.34
C HIS A 39 3.33 -5.37 11.45
N GLU A 40 2.75 -4.62 12.39
CA GLU A 40 2.04 -5.17 13.55
C GLU A 40 0.57 -5.49 13.23
N TYR A 41 -0.08 -4.71 12.39
CA TYR A 41 -1.54 -4.76 12.23
C TYR A 41 -1.98 -4.90 10.76
N ASP A 42 -2.65 -6.00 10.44
CA ASP A 42 -3.22 -6.24 9.09
C ASP A 42 -4.21 -5.14 8.67
N GLN A 43 -4.99 -4.62 9.64
CA GLN A 43 -5.92 -3.49 9.46
C GLN A 43 -5.24 -2.22 8.95
N TRP A 44 -3.92 -2.07 9.10
CA TRP A 44 -3.19 -0.93 8.53
C TRP A 44 -3.24 -0.95 7.01
N TRP A 45 -3.23 -2.15 6.41
CA TRP A 45 -3.37 -2.37 4.98
C TRP A 45 -4.83 -2.40 4.52
N ALA A 46 -5.81 -2.31 5.42
CA ALA A 46 -7.21 -2.36 5.04
C ALA A 46 -7.61 -1.20 4.12
N ASN A 47 -8.64 -1.44 3.33
CA ASN A 47 -9.22 -0.49 2.39
C ASN A 47 -10.17 0.54 3.07
N ASP A 48 -9.98 0.82 4.36
CA ASP A 48 -10.82 1.74 5.13
C ASP A 48 -10.19 3.13 5.20
N SER A 49 -10.76 4.07 4.43
CA SER A 49 -10.33 5.46 4.33
C SER A 49 -10.86 6.36 5.47
N GLY A 50 -11.21 5.78 6.62
CA GLY A 50 -11.64 6.51 7.80
C GLY A 50 -10.57 7.45 8.37
N ARG A 51 -10.84 8.02 9.56
CA ARG A 51 -10.08 9.14 10.17
C ARG A 51 -8.56 8.89 10.34
N SER A 52 -8.13 7.62 10.31
CA SER A 52 -6.72 7.20 10.45
C SER A 52 -6.11 6.58 9.17
N GLY A 53 -6.90 6.35 8.12
CA GLY A 53 -6.50 5.61 6.90
C GLY A 53 -5.81 6.46 5.83
N ARG A 54 -4.90 7.38 6.18
CA ARG A 54 -4.25 8.24 5.17
C ARG A 54 -3.38 7.46 4.17
N GLN A 55 -2.90 6.29 4.57
CA GLN A 55 -2.14 5.37 3.72
C GLN A 55 -2.99 4.72 2.63
N CYS A 56 -4.23 4.32 2.95
CA CYS A 56 -5.03 3.54 2.00
C CYS A 56 -5.54 4.36 0.82
N HIS A 57 -5.60 5.68 0.98
CA HIS A 57 -5.83 6.61 -0.12
C HIS A 57 -4.83 6.39 -1.26
N ALA A 58 -3.59 5.99 -0.97
CA ALA A 58 -2.58 5.81 -2.01
C ALA A 58 -2.96 4.72 -3.02
N TRP A 59 -3.39 3.55 -2.56
CA TRP A 59 -3.82 2.49 -3.48
C TRP A 59 -5.27 2.67 -3.93
N LEU A 60 -6.17 3.15 -3.08
CA LEU A 60 -7.57 3.37 -3.45
C LEU A 60 -7.73 4.44 -4.53
N GLU A 61 -7.06 5.59 -4.40
CA GLU A 61 -7.09 6.65 -5.43
C GLU A 61 -6.35 6.22 -6.71
N ALA A 62 -5.46 5.23 -6.64
CA ALA A 62 -4.82 4.61 -7.81
C ALA A 62 -5.73 3.56 -8.50
N GLY A 63 -6.92 3.27 -7.95
CA GLY A 63 -7.83 2.24 -8.46
C GLY A 63 -7.50 0.82 -8.02
N TYR A 64 -6.71 0.67 -6.96
CA TYR A 64 -6.32 -0.62 -6.39
C TYR A 64 -6.91 -0.82 -4.99
N ARG A 65 -7.03 -2.09 -4.59
CA ARG A 65 -7.39 -2.51 -3.24
C ARG A 65 -6.37 -3.52 -2.73
N SER A 66 -6.07 -3.50 -1.44
CA SER A 66 -5.31 -4.59 -0.83
C SER A 66 -6.17 -5.86 -0.81
N GLU A 67 -5.67 -6.96 -1.35
CA GLU A 67 -6.41 -8.23 -1.43
C GLU A 67 -5.76 -9.32 -0.58
N ALA A 68 -4.43 -9.40 -0.60
CA ALA A 68 -3.68 -10.36 0.22
C ALA A 68 -2.51 -9.68 0.94
N LEU A 69 -2.20 -10.19 2.12
CA LEU A 69 -1.12 -9.71 2.96
C LEU A 69 -0.43 -10.90 3.62
N ASP A 70 0.89 -10.98 3.44
CA ASP A 70 1.76 -11.89 4.18
C ASP A 70 2.74 -11.05 5.01
N ARG A 71 2.44 -10.89 6.30
CA ARG A 71 3.30 -10.12 7.21
C ARG A 71 4.62 -10.80 7.53
N LEU A 72 4.67 -12.14 7.49
CA LEU A 72 5.90 -12.88 7.78
C LEU A 72 6.89 -12.72 6.63
N ALA A 73 6.39 -12.76 5.39
CA ALA A 73 7.17 -12.46 4.20
C ALA A 73 7.35 -10.94 3.98
N GLY A 74 6.53 -10.11 4.62
CA GLY A 74 6.52 -8.66 4.45
C GLY A 74 6.06 -8.24 3.06
N ILE A 75 4.99 -8.86 2.56
CA ILE A 75 4.47 -8.71 1.21
C ILE A 75 2.98 -8.34 1.27
N VAL A 76 2.57 -7.40 0.42
CA VAL A 76 1.17 -7.06 0.18
C VAL A 76 0.87 -7.17 -1.31
N THR A 77 -0.31 -7.69 -1.63
CA THR A 77 -0.83 -7.78 -2.99
C THR A 77 -2.00 -6.83 -3.15
N PHE A 78 -1.87 -5.94 -4.12
CA PHE A 78 -2.88 -5.02 -4.57
C PHE A 78 -3.55 -5.56 -5.83
N CYS A 79 -4.88 -5.50 -5.87
CA CYS A 79 -5.67 -5.88 -7.03
C CYS A 79 -6.39 -4.65 -7.56
N ARG A 80 -6.35 -4.44 -8.87
CA ARG A 80 -7.06 -3.36 -9.54
C ARG A 80 -8.55 -3.66 -9.52
N ASN A 81 -9.35 -2.65 -9.16
CA ASN A 81 -10.81 -2.75 -9.15
C ASN A 81 -11.40 -2.50 -10.54
#